data_AF-A0A7Y3XM32-F1
#
_entry.id   AF-A0A7Y3XM32-F1
#
_cell.length_a   1.000
_cell.length_b   1.000
_cell.length_c   1.000
_cell.angle_alpha   90.00
_cell.angle_beta   90.00
_cell.angle_gamma   90.00
#
_symmetry.space_group_name_H-M   'P 1'
#
loop_
_entity.id
_entity.type
_entity.pdbx_description
1 polymer ?
#
loop_
_entity_poly.entity_id
_entity_poly.type
_entity_poly.pdbx_seq_one_letter_code
_entity_poly.pdbx_strand_id
1 'polypeptide(L)' 'MWSTFDPPDEIYECQQIYDIEEEFDIKLTQDDALEIYDMMLEEASEFILKIINKEQRNNPE' A
#
# COMPACT_ATOMS: atom_id res chain seq x y z
N MET A 1 -9.65 -6.87 0.53
CA MET A 1 -9.92 -6.29 1.86
C MET A 1 -9.38 -7.27 2.89
N TRP A 2 -8.56 -6.83 3.85
CA TRP A 2 -8.05 -7.69 4.90
C TRP A 2 -9.20 -8.38 5.64
N SER A 3 -9.00 -9.65 5.99
CA SER A 3 -10.01 -10.41 6.72
C SER A 3 -10.13 -9.83 8.13
N THR A 4 -11.32 -9.34 8.49
CA THR A 4 -11.62 -8.93 9.87
C THR A 4 -11.73 -10.11 10.82
N PHE A 5 -11.80 -11.34 10.30
CA PHE A 5 -11.86 -12.58 11.06
C PHE A 5 -10.49 -13.20 11.32
N ASP A 6 -9.49 -12.84 10.53
CA ASP A 6 -8.10 -13.33 10.64
C ASP A 6 -7.16 -12.19 10.23
N PRO A 7 -7.11 -11.11 11.04
CA PRO A 7 -6.20 -10.01 10.77
C PRO A 7 -4.77 -10.51 10.93
N PRO A 8 -3.84 -10.12 10.03
CA PRO A 8 -2.44 -10.48 10.18
C PRO A 8 -1.87 -9.92 11.50
N ASP A 9 -0.98 -10.68 12.14
CA ASP A 9 -0.28 -10.22 13.36
C ASP A 9 0.50 -8.92 13.11
N GLU A 10 1.05 -8.76 11.90
CA GLU A 10 1.68 -7.54 11.42
C GLU A 10 1.13 -7.14 10.04
N ILE A 11 0.52 -5.96 9.97
CA ILE A 11 -0.12 -5.44 8.75
C ILE A 11 0.90 -5.19 7.63
N TYR A 12 2.13 -4.80 7.98
CA TYR A 12 3.20 -4.50 7.02
C TYR A 12 3.80 -5.73 6.34
N GLU A 13 3.75 -6.89 6.99
CA GLU A 13 4.32 -8.14 6.47
C GLU A 13 3.25 -9.07 5.85
N CYS A 14 2.10 -8.50 5.47
CA CYS A 14 1.04 -9.29 4.86
C CYS A 14 1.19 -9.37 3.34
N GLN A 15 0.75 -10.49 2.77
CA GLN A 15 0.85 -10.77 1.34
C GLN A 15 0.22 -9.66 0.49
N GLN A 16 -0.88 -9.06 0.95
CA GLN A 16 -1.56 -7.99 0.23
C GLN A 16 -0.70 -6.73 0.05
N ILE A 17 0.14 -6.37 1.03
CA ILE A 17 1.07 -5.24 0.88
C ILE A 17 2.16 -5.60 -0.12
N TYR A 18 2.75 -6.79 -0.02
CA TYR A 18 3.76 -7.25 -0.98
C TYR A 18 3.23 -7.30 -2.41
N ASP A 19 2.01 -7.79 -2.61
CA ASP A 19 1.36 -7.84 -3.93
C ASP A 19 1.17 -6.42 -4.51
N ILE A 20 0.85 -5.43 -3.67
CA ILE A 20 0.72 -4.02 -4.10
C ILE A 20 2.08 -3.43 -4.48
N GLU A 21 3.11 -3.64 -3.64
CA GLU A 21 4.47 -3.17 -3.94
C GLU A 21 5.01 -3.76 -5.25
N GLU A 22 4.81 -5.07 -5.47
CA GLU A 22 5.25 -5.77 -6.68
C GLU A 22 4.47 -5.32 -7.93
N GLU A 23 3.14 -5.25 -7.87
CA GLU A 23 2.31 -4.91 -9.04
C GLU A 23 2.53 -3.48 -9.53
N PHE A 24 2.76 -2.54 -8.60
CA PHE A 24 2.91 -1.12 -8.92
C PHE A 24 4.36 -0.62 -8.92
N ASP A 25 5.33 -1.50 -8.64
CA ASP A 25 6.76 -1.17 -8.49
C ASP A 25 6.98 0.03 -7.54
N ILE A 26 6.32 -0.03 -6.38
CA ILE A 26 6.44 0.98 -5.32
C ILE A 26 6.94 0.35 -4.03
N LYS A 27 7.40 1.20 -3.11
CA LYS A 27 7.75 0.78 -1.76
C LYS A 27 6.86 1.48 -0.75
N LEU A 28 6.13 0.70 0.02
CA LEU A 28 5.30 1.15 1.13
C LEU A 28 6.12 1.07 2.41
N THR A 29 5.96 2.04 3.29
CA THR A 29 6.47 1.98 4.66
C THR A 29 5.47 1.28 5.57
N GLN A 30 5.89 0.96 6.79
CA GLN A 30 5.01 0.43 7.82
C GLN A 30 3.83 1.36 8.11
N ASP A 31 4.07 2.67 8.13
CA ASP A 31 3.03 3.67 8.34
C ASP A 31 2.06 3.72 7.14
N ASP A 32 2.56 3.64 5.91
CA ASP A 32 1.72 3.60 4.71
C ASP A 32 0.81 2.37 4.71
N ALA A 33 1.32 1.20 5.11
CA ALA A 33 0.53 -0.02 5.20
C ALA A 33 -0.56 0.06 6.27
N LEU A 34 -0.27 0.70 7.41
CA LEU A 34 -1.28 0.95 8.46
C LEU A 34 -2.36 1.92 7.97
N GLU A 35 -1.98 3.00 7.28
CA GLU A 35 -2.93 3.94 6.69
C GLU A 35 -3.84 3.24 5.66
N ILE A 36 -3.26 2.43 4.76
CA ILE A 36 -4.01 1.68 3.74
C ILE A 36 -4.95 0.65 4.38
N TYR A 37 -4.58 0.03 5.50
CA TYR A 37 -5.41 -0.95 6.19
C TYR A 37 -6.72 -0.34 6.71
N ASP A 38 -6.68 0.89 7.21
CA ASP A 38 -7.85 1.60 7.74
C ASP A 38 -8.71 2.27 6.65
N MET A 39 -8.21 2.34 5.41
CA MET A 39 -8.88 3.00 4.29
C MET A 39 -9.90 2.11 3.57
N MET A 40 -10.93 2.76 3.00
CA MET A 40 -11.77 2.12 2.00
C MET A 40 -10.99 1.91 0.70
N LEU A 41 -11.42 0.95 -0.14
CA LEU A 41 -10.70 0.61 -1.38
C LEU A 41 -10.47 1.82 -2.30
N GLU A 42 -11.44 2.74 -2.39
CA GLU A 42 -11.34 3.96 -3.19
C GLU A 42 -10.25 4.88 -2.62
N GLU A 43 -10.23 5.11 -1.30
CA GLU A 43 -9.23 5.94 -0.63
C GLU A 43 -7.83 5.34 -0.75
N ALA A 44 -7.71 4.02 -0.55
CA ALA A 44 -6.46 3.29 -0.74
C ALA A 44 -5.94 3.41 -2.18
N SER A 45 -6.84 3.35 -3.18
CA SER A 45 -6.46 3.52 -4.57
C SER A 45 -5.93 4.93 -4.87
N GLU A 46 -6.57 5.96 -4.32
CA GLU A 46 -6.08 7.35 -4.45
C GLU A 46 -4.75 7.56 -3.73
N PHE A 47 -4.55 6.92 -2.58
CA PHE A 47 -3.31 6.97 -1.82
C PHE A 47 -2.15 6.34 -2.61
N ILE A 48 -2.35 5.12 -3.13
CA ILE A 48 -1.35 4.43 -3.97
C ILE A 48 -1.00 5.27 -5.20
N LEU A 49 -1.98 5.89 -5.87
CA LEU A 49 -1.74 6.78 -7.00
C LEU A 49 -0.86 7.98 -6.62
N LYS A 50 -1.01 8.53 -5.42
CA LYS A 50 -0.13 9.64 -4.95
C LYS A 50 1.31 9.16 -4.77
N ILE A 51 1.52 7.94 -4.27
CA ILE A 51 2.85 7.35 -4.11
C ILE A 51 3.50 7.13 -5.48
N ILE A 52 2.80 6.47 -6.41
CA ILE A 52 3.29 6.24 -7.77
C ILE A 52 3.73 7.55 -8.43
N ASN A 53 2.89 8.59 -8.36
CA ASN A 53 3.19 9.90 -8.95
C ASN A 53 4.40 10.58 -8.27
N LYS A 54 4.61 10.37 -6.98
CA LYS A 54 5.76 10.91 -6.24
C LYS A 54 7.06 10.21 -6.64
N GLU A 55 7.05 8.89 -6.77
CA GLU A 55 8.20 8.09 -7.20
C GLU A 55 8.61 8.41 -8.65
N GLN A 56 7.64 8.51 -9.58
CA GLN A 56 7.92 8.92 -10.97
C GLN A 56 8.53 10.33 -11.07
N ARG A 57 8.13 11.25 -10.19
CA ARG A 57 8.70 12.59 -10.14
C ARG A 57 10.13 12.62 -9.58
N ASN A 58 10.45 11.67 -8.70
CA ASN A 58 11.79 11.55 -8.09
C ASN A 58 12.78 10.80 -9.00
N ASN A 59 12.30 10.14 -10.06
CA ASN A 59 13.11 9.43 -11.03
C ASN A 59 12.96 10.04 -12.45
N PRO A 60 13.39 11.31 -12.67
CA PRO A 60 13.41 11.86 -14.01
C PRO A 60 14.47 11.10 -14.84
N GLU A 61 14.03 10.48 -15.94
CA GLU A 61 14.92 9.87 -16.95
C GLU A 61 16.08 10.78 -17.38
#